data_AF-A0A936WJT5-F1
#
_entry.id   AF-A0A936WJT5-F1
#
_cell.length_a   1.000
_cell.length_b   1.000
_cell.length_c   1.000
_cell.angle_alpha   90.00
_cell.angle_beta   90.00
_cell.angle_gamma   90.00
#
_symmetry.space_group_name_H-M   'P 1'
#
loop_
_entity.id
_entity.type
_entity.pdbx_description
1 polymer ?
#
loop_
_entity_poly.entity_id
_entity_poly.type
_entity_poly.pdbx_seq_one_letter_code
_entity_poly.pdbx_strand_id
1 'polypeptide(L)'
;MMVPTGKYLGVSAGTAEGFLVTVDELGSPERKDQKMVLFSENLSPNLVTYFDRIQGILSHNGGLLSHLAILARERRLPVMVHFVPNAKFPLGAQVRFDASQGTLSRIQ
;
A
#
# COMPACT_ATOMS: atom_id res chain seq x y z
N MET A 1 12.23 -12.17 -23.59
CA MET A 1 11.56 -10.88 -23.27
C MET A 1 11.41 -10.79 -21.77
N MET A 2 12.24 -9.99 -21.09
CA MET A 2 12.16 -9.79 -19.64
C MET A 2 11.25 -8.59 -19.39
N VAL A 3 10.06 -8.83 -18.84
CA VAL A 3 9.26 -7.75 -18.27
C VAL A 3 10.03 -7.16 -17.09
N PRO A 4 10.31 -5.84 -17.04
CA PRO A 4 10.81 -5.25 -15.82
C PRO A 4 9.66 -5.27 -14.81
N THR A 5 9.59 -6.33 -14.01
CA THR A 5 8.82 -6.33 -12.78
C THR A 5 9.46 -5.24 -11.93
N GLY A 6 8.85 -4.05 -11.86
CA GLY A 6 9.32 -2.98 -11.00
C GLY A 6 9.49 -3.56 -9.61
N LYS A 7 10.74 -3.71 -9.17
CA LYS A 7 11.07 -4.41 -7.94
C LYS A 7 10.78 -3.44 -6.80
N TYR A 8 9.55 -3.43 -6.34
CA TYR A 8 9.16 -2.58 -5.23
C TYR A 8 9.77 -3.11 -3.95
N LEU A 9 10.10 -2.22 -3.02
CA LEU A 9 10.72 -2.62 -1.77
C LEU A 9 9.62 -2.92 -0.76
N GLY A 10 9.50 -4.21 -0.43
CA GLY A 10 8.71 -4.67 0.71
C GLY A 10 9.32 -4.26 2.02
N VAL A 11 8.61 -3.42 2.78
CA VAL A 11 9.06 -2.99 4.10
C VAL A 11 8.51 -3.91 5.19
N SER A 12 7.24 -4.28 5.07
CA SER A 12 6.57 -5.22 5.96
C SER A 12 6.00 -6.35 5.12
N ALA A 13 6.40 -7.59 5.42
CA ALA A 13 6.00 -8.77 4.67
C ALA A 13 4.50 -9.04 4.82
N GLY A 14 3.91 -9.62 3.79
CA GLY A 14 2.48 -9.94 3.72
C GLY A 14 1.88 -9.60 2.36
N THR A 15 0.61 -9.99 2.20
CA THR A 15 -0.17 -9.74 0.99
C THR A 15 -1.38 -8.90 1.31
N ALA A 16 -1.66 -7.90 0.49
CA ALA A 16 -2.88 -7.11 0.60
C ALA A 16 -3.53 -6.94 -0.75
N GLU A 17 -4.85 -6.78 -0.70
CA GLU A 17 -5.71 -6.52 -1.84
C GLU A 17 -6.71 -5.44 -1.47
N GLY A 18 -7.08 -4.60 -2.44
CA GLY A 18 -8.07 -3.56 -2.23
C GLY A 18 -7.99 -2.45 -3.25
N PHE A 19 -8.87 -1.47 -3.08
CA PHE A 19 -8.89 -0.26 -3.90
C PHE A 19 -7.75 0.66 -3.49
N LEU A 20 -6.94 1.08 -4.47
CA LEU A 20 -5.87 2.05 -4.26
C LEU A 20 -6.49 3.42 -3.94
N VAL A 21 -6.29 3.94 -2.74
CA VAL A 21 -6.93 5.18 -2.27
C VAL A 21 -5.95 6.08 -1.58
N THR A 22 -6.17 7.39 -1.64
CA THR A 22 -5.40 8.35 -0.83
C THR A 22 -6.03 8.52 0.55
N VAL A 23 -5.35 9.24 1.44
CA VAL A 23 -5.88 9.61 2.77
C VAL A 23 -7.20 10.40 2.65
N ASP A 24 -7.33 11.20 1.60
CA ASP A 24 -8.54 11.96 1.31
C ASP A 24 -9.73 11.03 0.99
N GLU A 25 -9.51 10.06 0.09
CA GLU A 25 -10.53 9.05 -0.26
C GLU A 25 -10.86 8.07 0.87
N LEU A 26 -9.93 7.82 1.80
CA LEU A 26 -10.16 7.00 3.00
C LEU A 26 -11.19 7.61 3.96
N GLY A 27 -11.35 8.94 3.92
CA GLY A 27 -12.36 9.66 4.70
C GLY A 27 -13.77 9.47 4.16
N SER A 28 -13.92 9.02 2.91
CA SER A 28 -15.21 8.94 2.24
C SER A 28 -16.09 7.82 2.81
N PRO A 29 -17.35 8.11 3.18
CA PRO A 29 -18.26 7.13 3.77
C PRO A 29 -18.64 6.00 2.80
N GLU A 30 -18.54 6.23 1.49
CA GLU A 30 -18.96 5.31 0.43
C GLU A 30 -18.15 4.01 0.37
N ARG A 31 -16.93 3.99 0.92
CA ARG A 31 -16.03 2.85 0.82
C ARG A 31 -15.69 2.21 2.17
N LYS A 32 -16.50 2.50 3.21
CA LYS A 32 -16.27 2.08 4.60
C LYS A 32 -16.22 0.55 4.80
N ASP A 33 -16.86 -0.21 3.91
CA ASP A 33 -16.95 -1.68 3.98
C ASP A 33 -16.03 -2.38 2.96
N GLN A 34 -15.26 -1.64 2.17
CA GLN A 34 -14.43 -2.20 1.12
C GLN A 34 -12.98 -2.36 1.60
N LYS A 35 -12.31 -3.40 1.08
CA LYS A 35 -10.87 -3.56 1.26
C LYS A 35 -10.15 -2.42 0.55
N MET A 36 -9.32 -1.69 1.28
CA MET A 36 -8.59 -0.53 0.78
C MET A 36 -7.09 -0.71 0.91
N VAL A 37 -6.36 -0.18 -0.07
CA VAL A 37 -4.91 -0.05 -0.03
C VAL A 37 -4.57 1.43 -0.05
N LEU A 38 -3.96 1.90 1.03
CA LEU A 38 -3.60 3.31 1.16
C LEU A 38 -2.37 3.62 0.33
N PHE A 39 -2.48 4.63 -0.53
CA PHE A 39 -1.35 5.28 -1.17
C PHE A 39 -0.99 6.58 -0.44
N SER A 40 0.30 6.73 -0.11
CA SER A 40 0.81 7.99 0.43
C SER A 40 2.21 8.27 -0.12
N GLU A 41 2.51 9.52 -0.49
CA GLU A 41 3.83 9.85 -1.00
C GLU A 41 4.94 9.61 0.03
N ASN A 42 4.67 9.90 1.31
CA ASN A 42 5.59 9.70 2.41
C ASN A 42 4.96 8.85 3.53
N LEU A 43 5.72 7.93 4.11
CA LEU A 43 5.31 7.20 5.32
C LEU A 43 5.30 8.14 6.55
N SER A 44 4.15 8.77 6.79
CA SER A 44 3.90 9.60 7.98
C SER A 44 3.30 8.79 9.13
N PRO A 45 3.67 9.04 10.39
CA PRO A 45 3.13 8.33 11.55
C PRO A 45 1.60 8.52 11.70
N ASN A 46 1.04 9.60 11.18
CA ASN A 46 -0.41 9.83 11.17
C ASN A 46 -1.19 8.75 10.42
N LEU A 47 -0.54 7.97 9.54
CA LEU A 47 -1.21 6.90 8.80
C LEU A 47 -1.65 5.73 9.71
N VAL A 48 -1.07 5.62 10.91
CA VAL A 48 -1.37 4.58 11.91
C VAL A 48 -2.85 4.58 12.31
N THR A 49 -3.51 5.74 12.30
CA THR A 49 -4.94 5.86 12.61
C THR A 49 -5.84 5.14 11.60
N TYR A 50 -5.34 4.88 10.39
CA TYR A 50 -6.08 4.19 9.32
C TYR A 50 -5.74 2.71 9.22
N PHE A 51 -4.78 2.19 10.00
CA PHE A 51 -4.34 0.79 9.90
C PHE A 51 -5.49 -0.21 10.06
N ASP A 52 -6.43 0.08 10.95
CA ASP A 52 -7.63 -0.76 11.17
C ASP A 52 -8.64 -0.72 10.00
N ARG A 53 -8.52 0.25 9.08
CA ARG A 53 -9.43 0.40 7.93
C ARG A 53 -8.84 -0.09 6.62
N ILE A 54 -7.54 -0.29 6.55
CA ILE A 54 -6.82 -0.63 5.31
C ILE A 54 -6.24 -2.03 5.40
N GLN A 55 -6.07 -2.65 4.24
CA GLN A 55 -5.41 -3.95 4.13
C GLN A 55 -3.89 -3.81 3.97
N GLY A 56 -3.41 -2.66 3.49
CA GLY A 56 -1.98 -2.42 3.30
C GLY A 56 -1.66 -1.01 2.85
N ILE A 57 -0.36 -0.70 2.78
CA ILE A 57 0.15 0.64 2.42
C ILE A 57 1.13 0.54 1.25
N LEU A 58 0.94 1.41 0.28
CA LEU A 58 1.89 1.69 -0.79
C LEU A 58 2.40 3.11 -0.63
N SER A 59 3.72 3.28 -0.72
CA SER A 59 4.31 4.61 -0.62
C SER A 59 5.38 4.86 -1.66
N HIS A 60 5.56 6.12 -2.03
CA HIS A 60 6.67 6.49 -2.90
C HIS A 60 7.98 6.48 -2.10
N ASN A 61 8.00 7.16 -0.96
CA ASN A 61 9.17 7.28 -0.09
C ASN A 61 8.98 6.55 1.25
N GLY A 62 9.91 5.67 1.58
CA GLY A 62 9.95 5.03 2.88
C GLY A 62 11.15 4.11 3.04
N GLY A 63 11.54 3.86 4.29
CA GLY A 63 12.68 3.01 4.62
C GLY A 63 12.28 1.80 5.46
N LEU A 64 13.09 0.74 5.39
CA LEU A 64 12.92 -0.48 6.18
C LEU A 64 12.91 -0.25 7.69
N LEU A 65 13.61 0.79 8.16
CA LEU A 65 13.80 1.15 9.56
C LEU A 65 12.97 2.36 10.00
N SER A 66 12.06 2.86 9.16
CA SER A 66 11.19 3.98 9.53
C SER A 66 10.27 3.60 10.69
N HIS A 67 9.89 4.56 11.54
CA HIS A 67 8.99 4.32 12.68
C HIS A 67 7.71 3.57 12.25
N LEU A 68 7.13 3.94 11.10
CA LEU A 68 5.95 3.29 10.56
C LEU A 68 6.21 1.85 10.06
N ALA A 69 7.43 1.56 9.60
CA ALA A 69 7.82 0.21 9.20
C ALA A 69 7.81 -0.76 10.38
N ILE A 70 8.15 -0.28 11.58
CA ILE A 70 8.12 -1.08 12.81
C ILE A 70 6.66 -1.36 13.19
N LEU A 71 5.83 -0.30 13.27
CA LEU A 71 4.42 -0.42 13.62
C LEU A 71 3.65 -1.32 12.65
N ALA A 72 3.93 -1.23 11.34
CA ALA A 72 3.32 -2.08 10.35
C ALA A 72 3.65 -3.56 10.56
N ARG A 73 4.89 -3.89 10.94
CA ARG A 73 5.29 -5.27 11.27
C ARG A 73 4.59 -5.79 12.51
N GLU A 74 4.48 -4.96 13.56
CA GLU A 74 3.75 -5.31 14.78
C GLU A 74 2.28 -5.62 14.51
N ARG A 75 1.66 -4.83 13.61
CA ARG A 75 0.26 -5.03 13.19
C ARG A 75 0.10 -6.05 12.06
N ARG A 76 1.19 -6.66 11.58
CA ARG A 76 1.22 -7.56 10.42
C ARG A 76 0.59 -6.95 9.16
N LEU A 77 0.68 -5.63 9.04
CA LEU A 77 0.19 -4.88 7.91
C LEU A 77 1.26 -4.88 6.81
N PRO A 78 0.96 -5.34 5.59
CA PRO A 78 1.91 -5.31 4.49
C PRO A 78 2.15 -3.88 4.00
N VAL A 79 3.41 -3.53 3.82
CA VAL A 79 3.83 -2.19 3.39
C VAL A 79 4.86 -2.32 2.30
N MET A 80 4.64 -1.60 1.20
CA MET A 80 5.56 -1.53 0.07
C MET A 80 5.91 -0.08 -0.26
N VAL A 81 7.17 0.17 -0.55
CA VAL A 81 7.70 1.50 -0.89
C VAL A 81 8.26 1.53 -2.31
N HIS A 82 8.60 2.73 -2.81
CA HIS A 82 8.96 3.00 -4.21
C HIS A 82 7.81 2.76 -5.20
N PHE A 83 6.57 2.84 -4.73
CA PHE A 83 5.39 2.79 -5.58
C PHE A 83 4.94 4.20 -5.98
N VAL A 84 4.69 4.39 -7.27
CA VAL A 84 4.13 5.63 -7.82
C VAL A 84 2.92 5.27 -8.69
N PRO A 85 1.72 5.84 -8.40
CA PRO A 85 0.54 5.68 -9.23
C PRO A 85 0.83 6.09 -10.66
N ASN A 86 0.33 5.32 -11.62
CA ASN A 86 0.57 5.54 -13.03
C ASN A 86 -0.62 5.05 -13.85
N ALA A 87 -0.56 5.18 -15.17
CA ALA A 87 -1.67 4.77 -16.05
C ALA A 87 -2.08 3.28 -15.91
N LYS A 88 -1.16 2.38 -15.49
CA LYS A 88 -1.49 0.97 -15.22
C LYS A 88 -2.18 0.78 -13.87
N PHE A 89 -1.77 1.55 -12.86
CA PHE A 89 -2.28 1.51 -11.50
C PHE A 89 -2.77 2.91 -11.06
N PRO A 90 -3.91 3.37 -11.60
CA PRO A 90 -4.48 4.65 -11.20
C PRO A 90 -5.09 4.57 -9.79
N LEU A 91 -5.22 5.71 -9.13
CA LEU A 91 -6.01 5.82 -7.90
C LEU A 91 -7.46 5.40 -8.19
N GLY A 92 -8.08 4.68 -7.25
CA GLY A 92 -9.37 4.02 -7.39
C GLY A 92 -9.32 2.65 -8.07
N ALA A 93 -8.18 2.18 -8.59
CA ALA A 93 -8.09 0.82 -9.15
C ALA A 93 -7.96 -0.23 -8.05
N GLN A 94 -8.56 -1.40 -8.28
CA GLN A 94 -8.38 -2.55 -7.41
C GLN A 94 -7.04 -3.24 -7.71
N VAL A 95 -6.20 -3.35 -6.69
CA VAL A 95 -4.84 -3.87 -6.78
C VAL A 95 -4.59 -4.93 -5.71
N ARG A 96 -3.69 -5.85 -6.02
CA ARG A 96 -3.14 -6.85 -5.10
C ARG A 96 -1.63 -6.76 -5.11
N PHE A 97 -1.01 -6.69 -3.95
CA PHE A 97 0.44 -6.73 -3.83
C PHE A 97 0.91 -7.72 -2.79
N ASP A 98 2.10 -8.24 -3.02
CA ASP A 98 2.86 -9.06 -2.09
C ASP A 98 4.12 -8.29 -1.72
N ALA A 99 4.15 -7.77 -0.50
CA ALA A 99 5.30 -7.05 0.03
C ALA A 99 6.43 -8.00 0.45
N SER A 100 6.20 -9.31 0.54
CA SER A 100 7.28 -10.29 0.77
C SER A 100 8.09 -10.51 -0.51
N GLN A 101 7.41 -10.52 -1.66
CA GLN A 101 8.04 -10.67 -2.98
C GLN A 101 8.32 -9.33 -3.68
N GLY A 102 7.78 -8.22 -3.18
CA GLY A 102 7.89 -6.90 -3.82
C GLY A 102 7.13 -6.82 -5.16
N THR A 103 6.00 -7.51 -5.26
CA THR A 103 5.24 -7.67 -6.52
C THR A 103 3.86 -7.00 -6.41
N LEU A 104 3.44 -6.29 -7.45
CA LEU A 104 2.12 -5.64 -7.55
C LEU A 104 1.40 -6.14 -8.80
N SER A 105 0.12 -6.47 -8.67
CA SER A 105 -0.77 -6.96 -9.73
C SER A 105 -2.11 -6.25 -9.65
N ARG A 106 -2.75 -6.03 -10.80
CA ARG A 106 -4.09 -5.44 -10.85
C ARG A 106 -5.13 -6.56 -10.84
N ILE A 107 -6.18 -6.39 -10.04
CA ILE A 107 -7.34 -7.27 -10.05
C ILE A 107 -8.42 -6.46 -10.76
N GLN A 108 -8.72 -6.82 -12.00
CA GLN A 108 -9.70 -6.15 -12.84
C GLN A 108 -10.77 -7.16 -13.24
#